data_AF-A0A427N3E3-F1
#
_entry.id   AF-A0A427N3E3-F1
#
_cell.length_a   1.000
_cell.length_b   1.000
_cell.length_c   1.000
_cell.angle_alpha   90.00
_cell.angle_beta   90.00
_cell.angle_gamma   90.00
#
_symmetry.space_group_name_H-M   'P 1'
#
loop_
_entity.id
_entity.type
_entity.pdbx_description
1 polymer ?
#
loop_
_entity_poly.entity_id
_entity_poly.type
_entity_poly.pdbx_seq_one_letter_code
_entity_poly.pdbx_strand_id
1 'polypeptide(L)'
;MSSLALPSRPLSLARNVISTPNAYFWTTPIILALVVFLALWDAPGLIRDFQISRKPLVLENGDVQNGRCTTRKAIFTDCEARLVYSYGGRNYDTEVEVMFVDFHTGDYETGLVISADHPELATISLGLDMLWNRIITLTVFVVLLGGMSLGTIFLGLRIWRVNSQLRRPAMLTPVPVEVTAFDRKRGILSITYNDKIAADKTGRSAYTRMKKGEEPLIVGQANGKAIGLAVRHGNTALPVLLDARLQRVELTDDERSAALAPMARQQERAPALIEEPRRSASIWKRLQVFLGMLLLIVIGAAGFWLWYITSSTTPFQSPGMDINNLMPAPLNEWGCEQLKKRFGQDRAPFGCVADDFTSWK
;
A
#
# COMPACT_ATOMS: atom_id res chain seq x y z
N MET A 1 -40.65 9.66 -1.46
CA MET A 1 -39.55 10.62 -1.22
C MET A 1 -39.99 11.94 -1.80
N SER A 2 -40.19 12.98 -1.00
CA SER A 2 -40.48 14.31 -1.54
C SER A 2 -39.31 14.75 -2.41
N SER A 3 -39.55 14.95 -3.70
CA SER A 3 -38.54 15.37 -4.67
C SER A 3 -38.21 16.84 -4.45
N LEU A 4 -36.93 17.16 -4.25
CA LEU A 4 -36.44 18.55 -4.29
C LEU A 4 -36.83 19.17 -5.63
N ALA A 5 -37.64 20.24 -5.59
CA ALA A 5 -38.09 20.94 -6.78
C ALA A 5 -37.05 21.98 -7.20
N LEU A 6 -36.06 21.55 -8.00
CA LEU A 6 -35.08 22.46 -8.61
C LEU A 6 -35.65 23.07 -9.90
N PRO A 7 -35.31 24.34 -10.22
CA PRO A 7 -35.73 24.95 -11.47
C PRO A 7 -35.10 24.24 -12.67
N SER A 8 -35.84 24.16 -13.78
CA SER A 8 -35.44 23.50 -15.02
C SER A 8 -34.49 24.35 -15.88
N ARG A 9 -33.54 25.05 -15.24
CA ARG A 9 -32.52 25.86 -15.90
C ARG A 9 -31.11 25.46 -15.43
N PRO A 10 -30.07 25.76 -16.22
CA PRO A 10 -28.70 25.59 -15.77
C PRO A 10 -28.42 26.45 -14.53
N LEU A 11 -27.80 25.84 -13.53
CA LEU A 11 -27.41 26.47 -12.26
C LEU A 11 -25.92 26.26 -12.01
N SER A 12 -25.29 27.22 -11.35
CA SER A 12 -23.93 27.02 -10.83
C SER A 12 -23.96 26.61 -9.36
N LEU A 13 -22.85 26.03 -8.90
CA LEU A 13 -22.63 25.62 -7.52
C LEU A 13 -21.46 26.38 -6.90
N ALA A 14 -21.52 26.53 -5.58
CA ALA A 14 -20.47 27.18 -4.81
C ALA A 14 -19.11 26.50 -5.02
N ARG A 15 -18.05 27.31 -4.99
CA ARG A 15 -16.68 26.84 -5.24
C ARG A 15 -16.16 25.97 -4.09
N ASN A 16 -15.36 24.95 -4.41
CA ASN A 16 -14.63 24.12 -3.45
C ASN A 16 -15.52 23.39 -2.41
N VAL A 17 -16.77 23.11 -2.76
CA VAL A 17 -17.71 22.35 -1.93
C VAL A 17 -17.39 20.86 -1.87
N ILE A 18 -16.57 20.35 -2.80
CA ILE A 18 -15.90 19.05 -2.66
C ILE A 18 -14.48 19.33 -2.20
N SER A 19 -14.15 18.86 -1.01
CA SER A 19 -12.83 19.05 -0.41
C SER A 19 -11.93 17.84 -0.64
N THR A 20 -10.63 18.07 -0.62
CA THR A 20 -9.63 17.02 -0.39
C THR A 20 -9.22 17.05 1.08
N PRO A 21 -9.08 15.90 1.76
CA PRO A 21 -8.51 15.88 3.10
C PRO A 21 -7.11 16.49 3.09
N ASN A 22 -6.82 17.41 4.02
CA ASN A 22 -5.53 18.11 4.08
C ASN A 22 -4.33 17.16 4.12
N ALA A 23 -4.49 15.98 4.74
CA ALA A 23 -3.46 14.96 4.81
C ALA A 23 -2.95 14.59 3.41
N TYR A 24 -3.82 14.49 2.40
CA TYR A 24 -3.44 14.01 1.06
C TYR A 24 -2.41 14.91 0.38
N PHE A 25 -2.45 16.22 0.63
CA PHE A 25 -1.50 17.16 0.03
C PHE A 25 -0.07 16.96 0.53
N TRP A 26 0.09 16.59 1.80
CA TRP A 26 1.41 16.39 2.40
C TRP A 26 1.86 14.94 2.30
N THR A 27 0.96 13.98 2.52
CA THR A 27 1.32 12.56 2.53
C THR A 27 1.74 12.06 1.15
N THR A 28 1.07 12.50 0.08
CA THR A 28 1.36 12.03 -1.28
C THR A 28 2.80 12.35 -1.73
N PRO A 29 3.29 13.61 -1.68
CA PRO A 29 4.67 13.90 -2.06
C PRO A 29 5.70 13.22 -1.15
N ILE A 30 5.41 13.08 0.15
CA ILE A 30 6.28 12.37 1.09
C ILE A 30 6.41 10.88 0.69
N ILE A 31 5.30 10.21 0.40
CA ILE A 31 5.31 8.80 -0.02
C ILE A 31 6.02 8.64 -1.37
N LEU A 32 5.81 9.56 -2.32
CA LEU A 32 6.52 9.53 -3.60
C LEU A 32 8.04 9.72 -3.42
N ALA A 33 8.46 10.68 -2.60
CA ALA A 33 9.86 10.89 -2.29
C ALA A 33 10.47 9.64 -1.64
N LEU A 34 9.74 8.98 -0.73
CA LEU A 34 10.16 7.71 -0.13
C LEU A 34 10.31 6.60 -1.17
N VAL A 35 9.36 6.45 -2.11
CA VAL A 35 9.46 5.44 -3.18
C VAL A 35 10.68 5.70 -4.06
N VAL A 36 10.90 6.95 -4.46
CA VAL A 36 12.08 7.34 -5.25
C VAL A 36 13.36 7.08 -4.47
N PHE A 37 13.40 7.47 -3.20
CA PHE A 37 14.54 7.22 -2.32
C PHE A 37 14.86 5.72 -2.22
N LEU A 38 13.87 4.87 -1.91
CA LEU A 38 14.06 3.42 -1.83
C LEU A 38 14.58 2.84 -3.14
N ALA A 39 13.99 3.26 -4.28
CA ALA A 39 14.43 2.80 -5.59
C ALA A 39 15.86 3.24 -5.92
N LEU A 40 16.23 4.48 -5.62
CA LEU A 40 17.58 4.99 -5.90
C LEU A 40 18.64 4.40 -4.95
N TRP A 41 18.27 4.10 -3.72
CA TRP A 41 19.15 3.53 -2.71
C TRP A 41 19.40 2.04 -2.97
N ASP A 42 18.36 1.23 -3.13
CA ASP A 42 18.49 -0.24 -3.19
C ASP A 42 18.75 -0.78 -4.60
N ALA A 43 18.23 -0.13 -5.65
CA ALA A 43 18.29 -0.69 -7.00
C ALA A 43 19.71 -0.89 -7.54
N PRO A 44 20.70 0.01 -7.32
CA PRO A 44 22.06 -0.19 -7.83
C PRO A 44 22.69 -1.49 -7.34
N GLY A 45 22.62 -1.76 -6.03
CA GLY A 45 23.14 -3.00 -5.45
C GLY A 45 22.38 -4.24 -5.96
N LEU A 46 21.07 -4.12 -6.13
CA LEU A 46 20.23 -5.19 -6.67
C LEU A 46 20.55 -5.52 -8.13
N ILE A 47 20.78 -4.50 -8.97
CA ILE A 47 21.17 -4.68 -10.38
C ILE A 47 22.55 -5.34 -10.47
N ARG A 48 23.52 -4.87 -9.66
CA ARG A 48 24.85 -5.49 -9.56
C ARG A 48 24.74 -6.97 -9.21
N ASP A 49 24.04 -7.29 -8.13
CA ASP A 49 23.94 -8.67 -7.63
C ASP A 49 23.15 -9.56 -8.60
N PHE A 50 22.15 -9.00 -9.30
CA PHE A 50 21.47 -9.69 -10.39
C PHE A 50 22.40 -10.00 -11.56
N GLN A 51 23.30 -9.08 -11.95
CA GLN A 51 24.30 -9.34 -12.99
C GLN A 51 25.28 -10.43 -12.57
N ILE A 52 25.78 -10.39 -11.33
CA ILE A 52 26.67 -11.42 -10.77
C ILE A 52 25.99 -12.80 -10.77
N SER A 53 24.71 -12.87 -10.39
CA SER A 53 23.97 -14.15 -10.33
C SER A 53 23.83 -14.89 -11.67
N ARG A 54 24.11 -14.24 -12.81
CA ARG A 54 24.08 -14.88 -14.14
C ARG A 54 25.25 -15.82 -14.38
N LYS A 55 26.44 -15.46 -13.88
CA LYS A 55 27.66 -16.27 -13.93
C LYS A 55 28.52 -16.01 -12.67
N PRO A 56 28.08 -16.50 -11.52
CA PRO A 56 28.77 -16.27 -10.26
C PRO A 56 30.07 -17.09 -10.21
N LEU A 57 31.14 -16.48 -9.73
CA LEU A 57 32.41 -17.13 -9.44
C LEU A 57 32.83 -16.82 -8.00
N VAL A 58 32.89 -17.85 -7.16
CA VAL A 58 33.33 -17.73 -5.77
C VAL A 58 34.85 -17.69 -5.73
N LEU A 59 35.44 -16.72 -5.01
CA LEU A 59 36.90 -16.62 -4.85
C LEU A 59 37.31 -17.11 -3.46
N GLU A 60 38.15 -18.15 -3.41
CA GLU A 60 38.70 -18.69 -2.16
C GLU A 60 39.79 -17.79 -1.55
N ASN A 61 40.49 -17.02 -2.39
CA ASN A 61 41.61 -16.16 -1.98
C ASN A 61 41.21 -14.67 -1.83
N GLY A 62 39.91 -14.38 -1.76
CA GLY A 62 39.38 -13.03 -1.57
C GLY A 62 39.23 -12.69 -0.08
N ASP A 63 39.51 -11.45 0.30
CA ASP A 63 39.40 -11.00 1.69
C ASP A 63 38.12 -10.18 1.91
N VAL A 64 37.33 -10.57 2.92
CA VAL A 64 36.13 -9.88 3.37
C VAL A 64 36.45 -9.15 4.67
N GLN A 65 36.70 -7.85 4.57
CA GLN A 65 37.12 -7.01 5.69
C GLN A 65 35.96 -6.21 6.25
N ASN A 66 35.99 -5.94 7.56
CA ASN A 66 35.06 -5.06 8.27
C ASN A 66 33.56 -5.41 8.07
N GLY A 67 33.23 -6.70 7.94
CA GLY A 67 31.86 -7.17 7.81
C GLY A 67 31.02 -6.83 9.05
N ARG A 68 29.87 -6.18 8.86
CA ARG A 68 28.93 -5.87 9.95
C ARG A 68 27.49 -5.99 9.48
N CYS A 69 26.69 -6.73 10.24
CA CYS A 69 25.24 -6.81 10.04
C CYS A 69 24.47 -6.18 11.21
N THR A 70 23.42 -5.42 10.91
CA THR A 70 22.53 -4.77 11.89
C THR A 70 21.07 -5.05 11.56
N THR A 71 20.36 -5.73 12.45
CA THR A 71 18.92 -5.99 12.29
C THR A 71 18.09 -4.94 13.03
N ARG A 72 17.26 -4.19 12.30
CA ARG A 72 16.34 -3.17 12.82
C ARG A 72 14.91 -3.71 12.88
N LYS A 73 14.24 -3.44 14.01
CA LYS A 73 12.84 -3.85 14.27
C LYS A 73 12.57 -5.35 14.05
N ALA A 74 13.60 -6.20 14.14
CA ALA A 74 13.53 -7.65 13.91
C ALA A 74 12.98 -8.06 12.53
N ILE A 75 13.12 -7.19 11.51
CA ILE A 75 12.58 -7.44 10.17
C ILE A 75 13.58 -7.05 9.08
N PHE A 76 14.28 -5.91 9.21
CA PHE A 76 15.21 -5.43 8.20
C PHE A 76 16.64 -5.63 8.66
N THR A 77 17.44 -6.35 7.90
CA THR A 77 18.85 -6.60 8.18
C THR A 77 19.70 -5.88 7.14
N ASP A 78 20.54 -4.98 7.61
CA ASP A 78 21.53 -4.24 6.82
C ASP A 78 22.90 -4.88 7.06
N CYS A 79 23.58 -5.33 6.01
CA CYS A 79 24.96 -5.83 6.09
C CYS A 79 25.89 -5.00 5.20
N GLU A 80 27.03 -4.59 5.76
CA GLU A 80 28.09 -3.87 5.06
C GLU A 80 29.40 -4.67 5.14
N ALA A 81 30.21 -4.66 4.08
CA ALA A 81 31.52 -5.28 4.05
C ALA A 81 32.44 -4.62 2.99
N ARG A 82 33.74 -4.66 3.21
CA ARG A 82 34.76 -4.27 2.22
C ARG A 82 35.39 -5.51 1.61
N LEU A 83 35.41 -5.59 0.29
CA LEU A 83 35.90 -6.72 -0.49
C LEU A 83 37.22 -6.35 -1.17
N VAL A 84 38.29 -7.04 -0.81
CA VAL A 84 39.62 -6.85 -1.39
C VAL A 84 40.07 -8.15 -2.05
N TYR A 85 40.33 -8.12 -3.36
CA TYR A 85 40.65 -9.33 -4.11
C TYR A 85 41.54 -9.04 -5.33
N SER A 86 42.21 -10.08 -5.82
CA SER A 86 42.98 -10.05 -7.06
C SER A 86 42.42 -11.06 -8.05
N TYR A 87 42.15 -10.61 -9.28
CA TYR A 87 41.66 -11.48 -10.35
C TYR A 87 42.26 -11.06 -11.69
N GLY A 88 42.75 -12.01 -12.48
CA GLY A 88 43.37 -11.74 -13.78
C GLY A 88 44.58 -10.78 -13.71
N GLY A 89 45.33 -10.79 -12.60
CA GLY A 89 46.47 -9.91 -12.38
C GLY A 89 46.12 -8.44 -12.05
N ARG A 90 44.83 -8.14 -11.80
CA ARG A 90 44.35 -6.83 -11.33
C ARG A 90 43.83 -6.94 -9.91
N ASN A 91 44.06 -5.89 -9.12
CA ASN A 91 43.56 -5.78 -7.76
C ASN A 91 42.29 -4.92 -7.73
N TYR A 92 41.34 -5.33 -6.91
CA TYR A 92 40.04 -4.70 -6.74
C TYR A 92 39.79 -4.45 -5.26
N ASP A 93 39.11 -3.34 -4.99
CA ASP A 93 38.72 -2.88 -3.66
C ASP A 93 37.35 -2.25 -3.79
N THR A 94 36.34 -2.88 -3.21
CA THR A 94 34.96 -2.42 -3.30
C THR A 94 34.23 -2.56 -1.98
N GLU A 95 33.39 -1.59 -1.66
CA GLU A 95 32.44 -1.68 -0.56
C GLU A 95 31.13 -2.26 -1.06
N VAL A 96 30.52 -3.12 -0.26
CA VAL A 96 29.23 -3.72 -0.56
C VAL A 96 28.30 -3.55 0.62
N GLU A 97 27.09 -3.09 0.31
CA GLU A 97 25.99 -2.98 1.25
C GLU A 97 24.82 -3.80 0.72
N VAL A 98 24.24 -4.63 1.57
CA VAL A 98 23.07 -5.45 1.27
C VAL A 98 22.05 -5.30 2.38
N MET A 99 20.85 -4.81 2.04
CA MET A 99 19.70 -4.81 2.93
C MET A 99 18.72 -5.88 2.46
N PHE A 100 18.21 -6.70 3.39
CA PHE A 100 17.18 -7.71 3.12
C PHE A 100 16.23 -7.88 4.31
N VAL A 101 15.12 -8.60 4.10
CA VAL A 101 14.17 -8.93 5.15
C VAL A 101 14.48 -10.31 5.70
N ASP A 102 14.85 -10.39 6.98
CA ASP A 102 15.17 -11.63 7.67
C ASP A 102 14.71 -11.58 9.13
N PHE A 103 14.38 -12.76 9.65
CA PHE A 103 14.00 -13.00 11.05
C PHE A 103 15.13 -13.68 11.84
N HIS A 104 16.26 -13.99 11.21
CA HIS A 104 17.43 -14.57 11.86
C HIS A 104 18.10 -13.60 12.85
N THR A 105 18.58 -14.18 13.94
CA THR A 105 19.38 -13.51 14.96
C THR A 105 20.67 -14.31 15.15
N GLY A 106 21.80 -13.77 14.67
CA GLY A 106 23.09 -14.45 14.72
C GLY A 106 24.07 -13.90 13.70
N ASP A 107 25.24 -14.54 13.63
CA ASP A 107 26.28 -14.22 12.66
C ASP A 107 25.97 -14.89 11.31
N TYR A 108 26.35 -14.23 10.22
CA TYR A 108 26.21 -14.75 8.87
C TYR A 108 27.59 -15.11 8.33
N GLU A 109 27.77 -16.36 7.87
CA GLU A 109 28.95 -16.69 7.08
C GLU A 109 28.75 -16.25 5.63
N THR A 110 29.77 -15.61 5.06
CA THR A 110 29.71 -15.18 3.68
C THR A 110 31.07 -15.22 2.99
N GLY A 111 31.06 -15.65 1.73
CA GLY A 111 32.23 -15.63 0.85
C GLY A 111 32.19 -14.47 -0.14
N LEU A 112 33.34 -14.20 -0.77
CA LEU A 112 33.46 -13.22 -1.83
C LEU A 112 33.05 -13.86 -3.18
N VAL A 113 32.12 -13.21 -3.89
CA VAL A 113 31.63 -13.67 -5.19
C VAL A 113 31.75 -12.56 -6.23
N ILE A 114 32.32 -12.88 -7.39
CA ILE A 114 32.45 -11.96 -8.52
C ILE A 114 31.64 -12.45 -9.73
N SER A 115 31.40 -11.56 -10.70
CA SER A 115 30.94 -11.98 -12.02
C SER A 115 32.13 -12.49 -12.85
N ALA A 116 31.99 -13.68 -13.43
CA ALA A 116 33.04 -14.23 -14.31
C ALA A 116 33.28 -13.39 -15.57
N ASP A 117 32.24 -12.71 -16.07
CA ASP A 117 32.33 -11.86 -17.28
C ASP A 117 32.77 -10.41 -16.94
N HIS A 118 32.48 -9.95 -15.72
CA HIS A 118 32.71 -8.58 -15.25
C HIS A 118 33.35 -8.59 -13.86
N PRO A 119 34.68 -8.86 -13.75
CA PRO A 119 35.34 -9.02 -12.47
C PRO A 119 35.31 -7.78 -11.57
N GLU A 120 35.01 -6.60 -12.12
CA GLU A 120 34.76 -5.36 -11.36
C GLU A 120 33.49 -5.41 -10.50
N LEU A 121 32.56 -6.33 -10.79
CA LEU A 121 31.35 -6.55 -10.00
C LEU A 121 31.62 -7.63 -8.96
N ALA A 122 31.68 -7.24 -7.70
CA ALA A 122 31.76 -8.16 -6.58
C ALA A 122 30.63 -7.95 -5.58
N THR A 123 30.29 -9.02 -4.89
CA THR A 123 29.32 -9.04 -3.80
C THR A 123 29.69 -10.14 -2.82
N ILE A 124 29.00 -10.15 -1.69
CA ILE A 124 29.09 -11.25 -0.73
C ILE A 124 28.08 -12.34 -1.10
N SER A 125 28.39 -13.60 -0.84
CA SER A 125 27.50 -14.74 -1.14
C SER A 125 26.10 -14.53 -0.54
N LEU A 126 26.03 -13.93 0.66
CA LEU A 126 24.78 -13.58 1.33
C LEU A 126 23.90 -12.64 0.48
N GLY A 127 24.52 -11.73 -0.29
CA GLY A 127 23.83 -10.82 -1.20
C GLY A 127 23.12 -11.54 -2.34
N LEU A 128 23.70 -12.65 -2.83
CA LEU A 128 23.10 -13.51 -3.85
C LEU A 128 22.04 -14.44 -3.26
N ASP A 129 22.34 -15.02 -2.09
CA ASP A 129 21.43 -15.90 -1.35
C ASP A 129 20.10 -15.18 -1.04
N MET A 130 20.19 -13.88 -0.71
CA MET A 130 19.05 -13.00 -0.42
C MET A 130 18.57 -12.17 -1.61
N LEU A 131 19.06 -12.41 -2.83
CA LEU A 131 18.74 -11.57 -4.00
C LEU A 131 17.22 -11.52 -4.27
N TRP A 132 16.55 -12.67 -4.26
CA TRP A 132 15.10 -12.73 -4.50
C TRP A 132 14.27 -12.09 -3.37
N ASN A 133 14.72 -12.20 -2.12
CA ASN A 133 14.14 -11.47 -0.99
C ASN A 133 14.10 -9.98 -1.27
N ARG A 134 15.25 -9.44 -1.70
CA ARG A 134 15.46 -8.03 -1.98
C ARG A 134 14.63 -7.55 -3.17
N ILE A 135 14.60 -8.34 -4.25
CA ILE A 135 13.77 -8.07 -5.45
C ILE A 135 12.29 -7.98 -5.07
N ILE A 136 11.79 -8.99 -4.36
CA ILE A 136 10.37 -9.05 -3.98
C ILE A 136 10.04 -7.92 -3.02
N THR A 137 10.87 -7.70 -2.00
CA THR A 137 10.67 -6.65 -1.00
C THR A 137 10.59 -5.28 -1.65
N LEU A 138 11.59 -4.90 -2.44
CA LEU A 138 11.61 -3.61 -3.14
C LEU A 138 10.41 -3.47 -4.07
N THR A 139 10.09 -4.51 -4.85
CA THR A 139 8.94 -4.50 -5.77
C THR A 139 7.62 -4.28 -5.02
N VAL A 140 7.40 -5.00 -3.92
CA VAL A 140 6.19 -4.87 -3.10
C VAL A 140 6.08 -3.45 -2.53
N PHE A 141 7.15 -2.90 -1.97
CA PHE A 141 7.14 -1.53 -1.45
C PHE A 141 6.86 -0.49 -2.55
N VAL A 142 7.53 -0.60 -3.70
CA VAL A 142 7.32 0.31 -4.83
C VAL A 142 5.89 0.21 -5.37
N VAL A 143 5.34 -0.99 -5.53
CA VAL A 143 3.97 -1.18 -6.04
C VAL A 143 2.92 -0.69 -5.05
N LEU A 144 3.04 -1.04 -3.77
CA LEU A 144 2.06 -0.63 -2.76
C LEU A 144 2.09 0.89 -2.52
N LEU A 145 3.27 1.46 -2.28
CA LEU A 145 3.42 2.89 -2.00
C LEU A 145 3.19 3.73 -3.27
N GLY A 146 3.75 3.30 -4.40
CA GLY A 146 3.57 3.95 -5.69
C GLY A 146 2.12 3.90 -6.16
N GLY A 147 1.47 2.73 -6.05
CA GLY A 147 0.04 2.55 -6.36
C GLY A 147 -0.85 3.41 -5.46
N MET A 148 -0.55 3.50 -4.16
CA MET A 148 -1.27 4.38 -3.23
C MET A 148 -1.15 5.85 -3.64
N SER A 149 0.06 6.32 -3.95
CA SER A 149 0.30 7.70 -4.42
C SER A 149 -0.39 7.99 -5.75
N LEU A 150 -0.34 7.07 -6.72
CA LEU A 150 -1.06 7.23 -7.99
C LEU A 150 -2.58 7.31 -7.77
N GLY A 151 -3.12 6.49 -6.87
CA GLY A 151 -4.53 6.53 -6.48
C GLY A 151 -4.95 7.87 -5.88
N THR A 152 -4.15 8.45 -4.97
CA THR A 152 -4.45 9.76 -4.37
C THR A 152 -4.33 10.90 -5.39
N ILE A 153 -3.33 10.85 -6.29
CA ILE A 153 -3.20 11.81 -7.39
C ILE A 153 -4.42 11.76 -8.30
N PHE A 154 -4.82 10.56 -8.73
CA PHE A 154 -5.98 10.39 -9.60
C PHE A 154 -7.27 10.93 -8.96
N LEU A 155 -7.48 10.65 -7.67
CA LEU A 155 -8.61 11.20 -6.92
C LEU A 155 -8.53 12.73 -6.79
N GLY A 156 -7.33 13.27 -6.52
CA GLY A 156 -7.08 14.71 -6.45
C GLY A 156 -7.38 15.42 -7.78
N LEU A 157 -6.89 14.88 -8.90
CA LEU A 157 -7.16 15.38 -10.25
C LEU A 157 -8.66 15.33 -10.59
N ARG A 158 -9.35 14.25 -10.18
CA ARG A 158 -10.81 14.15 -10.33
C ARG A 158 -11.53 15.25 -9.56
N ILE A 159 -11.19 15.46 -8.29
CA ILE A 159 -11.80 16.50 -7.45
C ILE A 159 -11.53 17.88 -8.03
N TRP A 160 -10.28 18.14 -8.43
CA TRP A 160 -9.89 19.39 -9.08
C TRP A 160 -10.72 19.65 -10.34
N ARG A 161 -10.85 18.64 -11.21
CA ARG A 161 -11.65 18.73 -12.44
C ARG A 161 -13.11 19.01 -12.14
N VAL A 162 -13.71 18.33 -11.16
CA VAL A 162 -15.10 18.61 -10.75
C VAL A 162 -15.24 20.03 -10.23
N ASN A 163 -14.42 20.46 -9.27
CA ASN A 163 -14.46 21.81 -8.70
C ASN A 163 -14.25 22.90 -9.74
N SER A 164 -13.45 22.66 -10.78
CA SER A 164 -13.24 23.60 -11.89
C SER A 164 -14.51 23.83 -12.73
N GLN A 165 -15.41 22.85 -12.75
CA GLN A 165 -16.65 22.89 -13.53
C GLN A 165 -17.84 23.43 -12.76
N LEU A 166 -17.83 23.38 -11.42
CA LEU A 166 -18.98 23.73 -10.57
C LEU A 166 -19.51 25.16 -10.80
N ARG A 167 -18.66 26.10 -11.22
CA ARG A 167 -19.08 27.48 -11.49
C ARG A 167 -19.70 27.70 -12.87
N ARG A 168 -19.58 26.73 -13.78
CA ARG A 168 -20.14 26.84 -15.13
C ARG A 168 -21.60 26.37 -15.06
N PRO A 169 -22.59 27.16 -15.46
CA PRO A 169 -23.99 26.75 -15.36
C PRO A 169 -24.23 25.39 -16.04
N ALA A 170 -24.82 24.45 -15.31
CA ALA A 170 -25.21 23.14 -15.83
C ALA A 170 -26.51 22.65 -15.18
N MET A 171 -27.16 21.67 -15.80
CA MET A 171 -28.34 21.04 -15.20
C MET A 171 -27.98 20.27 -13.93
N LEU A 172 -28.80 20.42 -12.89
CA LEU A 172 -28.64 19.72 -11.62
C LEU A 172 -29.57 18.52 -11.57
N THR A 173 -29.01 17.35 -11.30
CA THR A 173 -29.80 16.14 -11.05
C THR A 173 -29.71 15.77 -9.57
N PRO A 174 -30.82 15.75 -8.83
CA PRO A 174 -30.82 15.31 -7.44
C PRO A 174 -30.40 13.84 -7.34
N VAL A 175 -29.49 13.54 -6.41
CA VAL A 175 -28.95 12.20 -6.18
C VAL A 175 -28.91 11.91 -4.68
N PRO A 176 -29.53 10.81 -4.20
CA PRO A 176 -29.41 10.40 -2.81
C PRO A 176 -27.99 9.85 -2.56
N VAL A 177 -27.38 10.24 -1.43
CA VAL A 177 -26.05 9.78 -1.03
C VAL A 177 -26.05 9.25 0.39
N GLU A 178 -25.30 8.19 0.62
CA GLU A 178 -25.13 7.60 1.94
C GLU A 178 -23.98 8.29 2.68
N VAL A 179 -24.26 8.86 3.86
CA VAL A 179 -23.21 9.40 4.73
C VAL A 179 -22.49 8.25 5.40
N THR A 180 -21.20 8.07 5.10
CA THR A 180 -20.40 6.96 5.61
C THR A 180 -19.57 7.29 6.84
N ALA A 181 -19.17 8.55 6.96
CA ALA A 181 -18.40 9.03 8.09
C ALA A 181 -18.56 10.54 8.21
N PHE A 182 -18.61 11.04 9.42
CA PHE A 182 -18.54 12.47 9.69
C PHE A 182 -17.78 12.72 10.99
N ASP A 183 -17.18 13.89 11.11
CA ASP A 183 -16.58 14.38 12.35
C ASP A 183 -16.80 15.89 12.49
N ARG A 184 -16.92 16.37 13.72
CA ARG A 184 -17.06 17.80 14.02
C ARG A 184 -15.91 18.25 14.89
N LYS A 185 -14.97 18.99 14.30
CA LYS A 185 -13.79 19.51 14.99
C LYS A 185 -13.67 21.01 14.81
N ARG A 186 -13.49 21.74 15.92
CA ARG A 186 -13.32 23.20 15.93
C ARG A 186 -14.40 23.95 15.13
N GLY A 187 -15.65 23.48 15.21
CA GLY A 187 -16.79 24.10 14.50
C GLY A 187 -16.86 23.82 12.99
N ILE A 188 -16.05 22.90 12.47
CA ILE A 188 -16.12 22.42 11.09
C ILE A 188 -16.68 21.00 11.11
N LEU A 189 -17.75 20.76 10.35
CA LEU A 189 -18.30 19.44 10.13
C LEU A 189 -17.69 18.85 8.84
N SER A 190 -16.88 17.81 8.96
CA SER A 190 -16.40 17.06 7.80
C SER A 190 -17.32 15.88 7.54
N ILE A 191 -17.66 15.63 6.28
CA ILE A 191 -18.58 14.57 5.88
C ILE A 191 -17.98 13.81 4.71
N THR A 192 -17.89 12.49 4.85
CA THR A 192 -17.61 11.55 3.77
C THR A 192 -18.91 10.84 3.40
N TYR A 193 -19.22 10.81 2.12
CA TYR A 193 -20.45 10.23 1.59
C TYR A 193 -20.18 9.50 0.28
N ASN A 194 -21.06 8.59 -0.12
CA ASN A 194 -20.97 7.90 -1.41
C ASN A 194 -22.33 7.82 -2.14
N ASP A 195 -22.28 7.60 -3.44
CA ASP A 195 -23.46 7.52 -4.32
C ASP A 195 -23.89 6.07 -4.63
N LYS A 196 -23.65 5.11 -3.70
CA LYS A 196 -24.01 3.69 -3.91
C LYS A 196 -25.52 3.44 -4.06
N ILE A 197 -26.33 4.32 -3.50
CA ILE A 197 -27.80 4.25 -3.55
C ILE A 197 -28.41 5.11 -4.67
N ALA A 198 -27.57 5.77 -5.47
CA ALA A 198 -28.00 6.52 -6.64
C ALA A 198 -28.52 5.58 -7.74
N ALA A 199 -29.34 6.09 -8.66
CA ALA A 199 -29.86 5.29 -9.77
C ALA A 199 -28.75 4.75 -10.69
N ASP A 200 -27.67 5.52 -10.89
CA ASP A 200 -26.51 5.16 -11.70
C ASP A 200 -25.45 4.33 -10.95
N LYS A 201 -25.58 4.18 -9.62
CA LYS A 201 -24.78 3.31 -8.73
C LYS A 201 -23.27 3.38 -8.94
N THR A 202 -22.69 4.57 -9.14
CA THR A 202 -21.25 4.67 -9.42
C THR A 202 -20.36 4.23 -8.25
N GLY A 203 -20.91 4.25 -7.03
CA GLY A 203 -20.25 3.81 -5.80
C GLY A 203 -19.08 4.69 -5.37
N ARG A 204 -18.95 5.89 -5.95
CA ARG A 204 -17.86 6.83 -5.70
C ARG A 204 -18.08 7.55 -4.38
N SER A 205 -16.98 7.70 -3.65
CA SER A 205 -16.95 8.47 -2.41
C SER A 205 -16.51 9.91 -2.67
N ALA A 206 -17.11 10.85 -1.95
CA ALA A 206 -16.75 12.26 -1.92
C ALA A 206 -16.64 12.76 -0.49
N TYR A 207 -15.89 13.84 -0.31
CA TYR A 207 -15.62 14.47 0.98
C TYR A 207 -15.98 15.96 0.90
N THR A 208 -16.67 16.48 1.91
CA THR A 208 -16.99 17.90 2.04
C THR A 208 -16.69 18.38 3.45
N ARG A 209 -16.40 19.67 3.58
CA ARG A 209 -16.41 20.37 4.86
C ARG A 209 -17.56 21.37 4.85
N MET A 210 -18.23 21.51 5.98
CA MET A 210 -19.29 22.48 6.24
C MET A 210 -18.85 23.36 7.40
N LYS A 211 -18.92 24.68 7.23
CA LYS A 211 -18.55 25.66 8.27
C LYS A 211 -19.59 25.68 9.39
N LYS A 212 -19.30 26.39 10.47
CA LYS A 212 -20.26 26.57 11.58
C LYS A 212 -21.58 27.15 11.06
N GLY A 213 -22.68 26.43 11.30
CA GLY A 213 -24.02 26.80 10.84
C GLY A 213 -24.38 26.33 9.43
N GLU A 214 -23.45 25.72 8.69
CA GLU A 214 -23.76 24.93 7.50
C GLU A 214 -24.03 23.49 7.95
N GLU A 215 -25.28 23.04 7.82
CA GLU A 215 -25.67 21.65 8.09
C GLU A 215 -26.06 20.97 6.78
N PRO A 216 -25.84 19.66 6.61
CA PRO A 216 -26.21 18.97 5.39
C PRO A 216 -27.72 18.78 5.27
N LEU A 217 -28.19 18.72 4.03
CA LEU A 217 -29.58 18.39 3.73
C LEU A 217 -29.78 16.87 3.85
N ILE A 218 -30.27 16.43 5.01
CA ILE A 218 -30.56 15.00 5.29
C ILE A 218 -32.01 14.70 4.96
N VAL A 219 -32.24 13.67 4.16
CA VAL A 219 -33.57 13.27 3.68
C VAL A 219 -34.06 11.96 4.30
N GLY A 220 -33.30 11.35 5.20
CA GLY A 220 -33.75 10.19 5.95
C GLY A 220 -32.61 9.29 6.38
N GLN A 221 -32.92 8.01 6.57
CA GLN A 221 -31.98 6.98 6.99
C GLN A 221 -32.24 5.70 6.19
N ALA A 222 -31.18 5.00 5.80
CA ALA A 222 -31.26 3.67 5.23
C ALA A 222 -30.12 2.81 5.77
N ASN A 223 -30.40 1.55 6.12
CA ASN A 223 -29.41 0.62 6.67
C ASN A 223 -28.63 1.18 7.88
N GLY A 224 -29.31 1.94 8.74
CA GLY A 224 -28.72 2.59 9.91
C GLY A 224 -27.84 3.82 9.61
N LYS A 225 -27.70 4.24 8.34
CA LYS A 225 -26.90 5.39 7.93
C LYS A 225 -27.77 6.54 7.45
N ALA A 226 -27.36 7.77 7.78
CA ALA A 226 -28.04 8.98 7.30
C ALA A 226 -27.92 9.10 5.78
N ILE A 227 -29.02 9.46 5.13
CA ILE A 227 -29.09 9.70 3.69
C ILE A 227 -29.13 11.21 3.46
N GLY A 228 -28.07 11.73 2.85
CA GLY A 228 -27.98 13.11 2.39
C GLY A 228 -28.57 13.26 1.00
N LEU A 229 -29.01 14.48 0.68
CA LEU A 229 -29.36 14.86 -0.68
C LEU A 229 -28.20 15.63 -1.31
N ALA A 230 -27.69 15.09 -2.41
CA ALA A 230 -26.67 15.72 -3.22
C ALA A 230 -27.22 16.05 -4.61
N VAL A 231 -26.45 16.79 -5.40
CA VAL A 231 -26.74 17.06 -6.81
C VAL A 231 -25.56 16.67 -7.69
N ARG A 232 -25.84 16.03 -8.82
CA ARG A 232 -24.89 15.85 -9.91
C ARG A 232 -24.97 17.08 -10.82
N HIS A 233 -23.83 17.68 -11.15
CA HIS A 233 -23.75 18.95 -11.88
C HIS A 233 -23.32 18.67 -13.32
N GLY A 234 -24.27 18.67 -14.25
CA GLY A 234 -24.06 18.17 -15.60
C GLY A 234 -23.49 16.74 -15.58
N ASN A 235 -22.37 16.52 -16.25
CA ASN A 235 -21.70 15.21 -16.33
C ASN A 235 -20.51 15.07 -15.36
N THR A 236 -20.53 15.77 -14.21
CA THR A 236 -19.44 15.67 -13.23
C THR A 236 -19.38 14.29 -12.57
N ALA A 237 -18.15 13.84 -12.32
CA ALA A 237 -17.90 12.50 -11.78
C ALA A 237 -18.34 12.30 -10.32
N LEU A 238 -18.46 13.38 -9.54
CA LEU A 238 -18.79 13.37 -8.12
C LEU A 238 -20.00 14.27 -7.85
N PRO A 239 -21.00 13.80 -7.07
CA PRO A 239 -22.10 14.63 -6.65
C PRO A 239 -21.68 15.59 -5.53
N VAL A 240 -22.36 16.73 -5.45
CA VAL A 240 -22.15 17.76 -4.42
C VAL A 240 -23.23 17.63 -3.36
N LEU A 241 -22.84 17.32 -2.12
CA LEU A 241 -23.75 17.31 -0.98
C LEU A 241 -24.29 18.72 -0.70
N LEU A 242 -25.62 18.85 -0.67
CA LEU A 242 -26.32 20.10 -0.42
C LEU A 242 -26.33 20.41 1.08
N ASP A 243 -26.33 21.70 1.40
CA ASP A 243 -26.63 22.19 2.75
C ASP A 243 -28.15 22.37 2.92
N ALA A 244 -28.61 22.33 4.18
CA ALA A 244 -30.00 22.42 4.56
C ALA A 244 -30.69 23.73 4.10
N ARG A 245 -29.91 24.77 3.79
CA ARG A 245 -30.40 26.07 3.33
C ARG A 245 -30.20 26.26 1.82
N LEU A 246 -29.70 25.25 1.09
CA LEU A 246 -29.37 25.32 -0.34
C LEU A 246 -28.45 26.50 -0.71
N GLN A 247 -27.61 26.97 0.20
CA GLN A 247 -26.66 28.07 -0.05
C GLN A 247 -25.53 27.69 -1.01
N ARG A 248 -25.31 26.39 -1.21
CA ARG A 248 -24.34 25.85 -2.18
C ARG A 248 -24.82 25.93 -3.63
N VAL A 249 -26.09 26.28 -3.87
CA VAL A 249 -26.70 26.37 -5.21
C VAL A 249 -27.03 27.82 -5.52
N GLU A 250 -26.75 28.27 -6.74
CA GLU A 250 -27.07 29.63 -7.20
C GLU A 250 -28.57 29.79 -7.54
N LEU A 251 -29.41 29.80 -6.50
CA LEU A 251 -30.85 30.04 -6.57
C LEU A 251 -31.19 31.47 -6.17
N THR A 252 -32.25 32.03 -6.77
CA THR A 252 -32.93 33.21 -6.22
C THR A 252 -33.62 32.86 -4.89
N ASP A 253 -34.00 33.86 -4.10
CA ASP A 253 -34.69 33.63 -2.83
C ASP A 253 -36.06 32.95 -3.02
N ASP A 254 -36.77 33.33 -4.09
CA ASP A 254 -38.04 32.72 -4.49
C ASP A 254 -37.85 31.25 -4.93
N GLU A 255 -36.85 30.97 -5.78
CA GLU A 255 -36.53 29.60 -6.20
C GLU A 255 -36.12 28.73 -5.00
N ARG A 256 -35.35 29.29 -4.07
CA ARG A 256 -34.87 28.59 -2.87
C ARG A 256 -36.01 28.25 -1.93
N SER A 257 -36.92 29.20 -1.68
CA SER A 257 -38.08 28.97 -0.82
C SER A 257 -39.02 27.93 -1.43
N ALA A 258 -39.27 27.99 -2.74
CA ALA A 258 -40.04 26.99 -3.48
C ALA A 258 -39.40 25.59 -3.43
N ALA A 259 -38.07 25.51 -3.57
CA ALA A 259 -37.34 24.24 -3.51
C ALA A 259 -37.37 23.60 -2.11
N LEU A 260 -37.32 24.40 -1.04
CA LEU A 260 -37.32 23.92 0.34
C LEU A 260 -38.72 23.61 0.89
N ALA A 261 -39.78 24.24 0.36
CA ALA A 261 -41.16 24.02 0.78
C ALA A 261 -41.57 22.52 0.90
N PRO A 262 -41.32 21.65 -0.10
CA PRO A 262 -41.66 20.23 0.02
C PRO A 262 -40.78 19.45 1.02
N MET A 263 -39.64 20.03 1.42
CA MET A 263 -38.65 19.38 2.29
C MET A 263 -38.81 19.73 3.77
N ALA A 264 -39.50 20.83 4.12
CA ALA A 264 -39.61 21.33 5.49
C ALA A 264 -40.06 20.25 6.50
N ARG A 265 -41.12 19.49 6.18
CA ARG A 265 -41.61 18.41 7.05
C ARG A 265 -40.66 17.22 7.17
N GLN A 266 -39.83 16.99 6.15
CA GLN A 266 -38.88 15.88 6.13
C GLN A 266 -37.60 16.25 6.89
N GLN A 267 -37.22 17.53 6.87
CA GLN A 267 -36.11 18.10 7.63
C GLN A 267 -36.33 17.98 9.14
N GLU A 268 -37.55 18.26 9.63
CA GLU A 268 -37.92 18.14 11.05
C GLU A 268 -37.82 16.69 11.56
N ARG A 269 -38.02 15.70 10.67
CA ARG A 269 -37.97 14.27 10.99
C ARG A 269 -36.62 13.64 10.65
N ALA A 270 -35.72 14.40 10.03
CA ALA A 270 -34.43 13.88 9.61
C ALA A 270 -33.56 13.61 10.83
N PRO A 271 -32.82 12.49 10.86
CA PRO A 271 -31.88 12.24 11.94
C PRO A 271 -30.81 13.33 11.93
N ALA A 272 -30.62 13.98 13.08
CA ALA A 272 -29.49 14.88 13.25
C ALA A 272 -28.18 14.08 13.13
N LEU A 273 -27.18 14.63 12.43
CA LEU A 273 -25.83 14.06 12.43
C LEU A 273 -25.15 14.32 13.78
N ILE A 274 -25.57 13.56 14.79
CA ILE A 274 -24.93 13.50 16.10
C ILE A 274 -23.81 12.49 15.97
N GLU A 275 -22.59 12.82 16.43
CA GLU A 275 -21.47 11.88 16.44
C GLU A 275 -21.84 10.67 17.30
N GLU A 276 -22.40 9.65 16.67
CA GLU A 276 -22.60 8.35 17.28
C GLU A 276 -21.22 7.74 17.54
N PRO A 277 -20.95 7.21 18.75
CA PRO A 277 -19.72 6.48 19.00
C PRO A 277 -19.61 5.38 17.96
N ARG A 278 -18.57 5.43 17.12
CA ARG A 278 -18.36 4.46 16.04
C ARG A 278 -18.53 3.06 16.61
N ARG A 279 -19.61 2.35 16.25
CA ARG A 279 -19.67 0.90 16.42
C ARG A 279 -18.55 0.33 15.58
N SER A 280 -17.42 0.05 16.23
CA SER A 280 -16.29 -0.60 15.58
C SER A 280 -16.82 -1.86 14.91
N ALA A 281 -16.40 -2.13 13.67
CA ALA A 281 -16.82 -3.35 13.00
C ALA A 281 -16.60 -4.53 13.95
N SER A 282 -17.59 -5.41 14.07
CA SER A 282 -17.59 -6.52 15.03
C SER A 282 -16.18 -7.10 15.12
N ILE A 283 -15.59 -7.05 16.32
CA ILE A 283 -14.23 -7.52 16.58
C ILE A 283 -14.07 -8.94 16.00
N TRP A 284 -15.13 -9.73 16.06
CA TRP A 284 -15.19 -11.08 15.50
C TRP A 284 -15.05 -11.12 13.97
N LYS A 285 -15.71 -10.22 13.23
CA LYS A 285 -15.56 -10.15 11.76
C LYS A 285 -14.15 -9.70 11.37
N ARG A 286 -13.54 -8.79 12.14
CA ARG A 286 -12.13 -8.39 11.94
C ARG A 286 -11.19 -9.55 12.22
N LEU A 287 -11.44 -10.30 13.29
CA LEU A 287 -10.67 -11.49 13.66
C LEU A 287 -10.78 -12.58 12.60
N GLN A 288 -11.98 -12.84 12.07
CA GLN A 288 -12.19 -13.80 10.98
C GLN A 288 -11.43 -13.40 9.71
N VAL A 289 -11.49 -12.14 9.30
CA VAL A 289 -10.75 -11.66 8.12
C VAL A 289 -9.24 -11.76 8.36
N PHE A 290 -8.77 -11.40 9.56
CA PHE A 290 -7.37 -11.52 9.94
C PHE A 290 -6.89 -12.97 9.93
N LEU A 291 -7.62 -13.89 10.57
CA LEU A 291 -7.30 -15.32 10.60
C LEU A 291 -7.36 -15.94 9.21
N GLY A 292 -8.35 -15.57 8.38
CA GLY A 292 -8.46 -16.05 7.01
C GLY A 292 -7.28 -15.59 6.14
N MET A 293 -6.86 -14.34 6.29
CA MET A 293 -5.66 -13.81 5.63
C MET A 293 -4.39 -14.53 6.11
N LEU A 294 -4.26 -14.74 7.42
CA LEU A 294 -3.12 -15.47 8.01
C LEU A 294 -3.07 -16.91 7.50
N LEU A 295 -4.20 -17.60 7.43
CA LEU A 295 -4.30 -18.95 6.87
C LEU A 295 -3.85 -19.00 5.40
N LEU A 296 -4.28 -18.02 4.58
CA LEU A 296 -3.84 -17.94 3.18
C LEU A 296 -2.33 -17.74 3.06
N ILE A 297 -1.74 -16.88 3.90
CA ILE A 297 -0.29 -16.67 3.94
C ILE A 297 0.43 -17.97 4.33
N VAL A 298 -0.05 -18.67 5.37
CA VAL A 298 0.53 -19.94 5.82
C VAL A 298 0.47 -21.01 4.73
N ILE A 299 -0.67 -21.17 4.06
CA ILE A 299 -0.83 -22.13 2.96
C ILE A 299 0.10 -21.75 1.79
N GLY A 300 0.18 -20.48 1.43
CA GLY A 300 1.06 -20.00 0.37
C GLY A 300 2.54 -20.24 0.69
N ALA A 301 2.97 -19.91 1.92
CA ALA A 301 4.33 -20.13 2.39
C ALA A 301 4.69 -21.61 2.44
N ALA A 302 3.79 -22.47 2.94
CA ALA A 302 3.99 -23.92 2.98
C ALA A 302 4.07 -24.54 1.57
N GLY A 303 3.20 -24.10 0.65
CA GLY A 303 3.22 -24.55 -0.74
C GLY A 303 4.51 -24.11 -1.46
N PHE A 304 4.93 -22.86 -1.27
CA PHE A 304 6.19 -22.36 -1.81
C PHE A 304 7.40 -23.09 -1.20
N TRP A 305 7.41 -23.32 0.11
CA TRP A 305 8.47 -24.08 0.78
C TRP A 305 8.58 -25.50 0.23
N LEU A 306 7.45 -26.21 0.09
CA LEU A 306 7.44 -27.56 -0.47
C LEU A 306 7.98 -27.57 -1.91
N TRP A 307 7.58 -26.60 -2.73
CA TRP A 307 8.14 -26.41 -4.08
C TRP A 307 9.65 -26.15 -4.03
N TYR A 308 10.12 -25.30 -3.12
CA TYR A 308 11.53 -24.97 -2.97
C TYR A 308 12.38 -26.23 -2.70
N ILE A 309 12.06 -26.99 -1.66
CA ILE A 309 12.85 -28.16 -1.25
C ILE A 309 12.77 -29.33 -2.25
N THR A 310 11.70 -29.45 -3.02
CA THR A 310 11.50 -30.57 -3.96
C THR A 310 11.84 -30.24 -5.41
N SER A 311 11.66 -29.00 -5.83
CA SER A 311 11.58 -28.62 -7.25
C SER A 311 12.44 -27.42 -7.64
N SER A 312 12.94 -26.61 -6.70
CA SER A 312 13.80 -25.47 -7.05
C SER A 312 15.06 -25.91 -7.80
N THR A 313 15.51 -25.09 -8.75
CA THR A 313 16.71 -25.33 -9.57
C THR A 313 18.00 -24.89 -8.88
N THR A 314 17.92 -24.27 -7.71
CA THR A 314 19.07 -23.81 -6.91
C THR A 314 18.79 -24.02 -5.41
N PRO A 315 19.79 -24.42 -4.61
CA PRO A 315 19.64 -24.48 -3.16
C PRO A 315 19.68 -23.08 -2.53
N PHE A 316 20.22 -22.08 -3.23
CA PHE A 316 20.37 -20.71 -2.72
C PHE A 316 19.20 -19.82 -3.15
N GLN A 317 18.04 -20.01 -2.54
CA GLN A 317 16.83 -19.23 -2.89
C GLN A 317 16.04 -18.78 -1.66
N SER A 318 16.13 -17.50 -1.31
CA SER A 318 15.21 -16.85 -0.38
C SER A 318 13.86 -16.50 -1.07
N PRO A 319 12.70 -16.58 -0.39
CA PRO A 319 12.52 -16.92 1.04
C PRO A 319 12.48 -18.42 1.34
N GLY A 320 12.81 -19.30 0.38
CA GLY A 320 12.72 -20.75 0.57
C GLY A 320 13.65 -21.27 1.67
N MET A 321 14.90 -20.81 1.65
CA MET A 321 15.90 -21.05 2.71
C MET A 321 15.38 -20.59 4.07
N ASP A 322 14.87 -19.36 4.15
CA ASP A 322 14.40 -18.75 5.41
C ASP A 322 13.22 -19.54 5.97
N ILE A 323 12.23 -19.86 5.14
CA ILE A 323 11.08 -20.66 5.54
C ILE A 323 11.54 -22.04 6.01
N ASN A 324 12.49 -22.67 5.32
CA ASN A 324 13.03 -23.96 5.74
C ASN A 324 13.75 -23.87 7.09
N ASN A 325 14.56 -22.83 7.30
CA ASN A 325 15.24 -22.58 8.56
C ASN A 325 14.26 -22.38 9.74
N LEU A 326 13.11 -21.76 9.49
CA LEU A 326 12.05 -21.56 10.49
C LEU A 326 11.22 -22.83 10.76
N MET A 327 11.34 -23.89 9.96
CA MET A 327 10.56 -25.11 10.17
C MET A 327 10.95 -25.82 11.48
N PRO A 328 9.99 -26.49 12.15
CA PRO A 328 10.32 -27.41 13.24
C PRO A 328 11.39 -28.42 12.83
N ALA A 329 12.29 -28.79 13.75
CA ALA A 329 13.47 -29.59 13.45
C ALA A 329 13.23 -30.80 12.52
N PRO A 330 12.19 -31.64 12.72
CA PRO A 330 11.95 -32.78 11.82
C PRO A 330 11.62 -32.38 10.37
N LEU A 331 10.90 -31.28 10.17
CA LEU A 331 10.56 -30.78 8.84
C LEU A 331 11.75 -30.07 8.19
N ASN A 332 12.54 -29.34 8.97
CA ASN A 332 13.76 -28.70 8.50
C ASN A 332 14.79 -29.75 8.03
N GLU A 333 15.05 -30.78 8.84
CA GLU A 333 15.95 -31.90 8.49
C GLU A 333 15.50 -32.58 7.19
N TRP A 334 14.21 -32.93 7.11
CA TRP A 334 13.65 -33.52 5.89
C TRP A 334 13.80 -32.60 4.67
N GLY A 335 13.54 -31.30 4.83
CA GLY A 335 13.74 -30.30 3.77
C GLY A 335 15.19 -30.24 3.30
N CYS A 336 16.14 -30.26 4.24
CA CYS A 336 17.57 -30.30 3.95
C CYS A 336 17.98 -31.59 3.22
N GLU A 337 17.44 -32.75 3.59
CA GLU A 337 17.67 -34.00 2.87
C GLU A 337 17.19 -33.94 1.41
N GLN A 338 16.01 -33.35 1.15
CA GLN A 338 15.49 -33.23 -0.22
C GLN A 338 16.36 -32.31 -1.09
N LEU A 339 16.90 -31.23 -0.51
CA LEU A 339 17.85 -30.36 -1.17
C LEU A 339 19.19 -31.09 -1.41
N LYS A 340 19.72 -31.78 -0.40
CA LYS A 340 20.99 -32.53 -0.45
C LYS A 340 20.99 -33.61 -1.53
N LYS A 341 19.85 -34.28 -1.76
CA LYS A 341 19.71 -35.27 -2.85
C LYS A 341 20.02 -34.69 -4.24
N ARG A 342 19.82 -33.39 -4.44
CA ARG A 342 19.97 -32.71 -5.73
C ARG A 342 21.24 -31.86 -5.79
N PHE A 343 21.64 -31.29 -4.66
CA PHE A 343 22.73 -30.31 -4.56
C PHE A 343 23.85 -30.73 -3.62
N GLY A 344 23.94 -32.00 -3.22
CA GLY A 344 24.89 -32.47 -2.21
C GLY A 344 26.37 -32.36 -2.57
N GLN A 345 26.69 -31.98 -3.82
CA GLN A 345 28.05 -31.65 -4.27
C GLN A 345 28.39 -30.16 -4.09
N ASP A 346 27.38 -29.31 -3.86
CA ASP A 346 27.53 -27.89 -3.58
C ASP A 346 27.57 -27.66 -2.06
N ARG A 347 27.98 -26.46 -1.62
CA ARG A 347 27.87 -26.04 -0.21
C ARG A 347 26.40 -26.06 0.24
N ALA A 348 26.16 -26.32 1.53
CA ALA A 348 24.80 -26.31 2.05
C ALA A 348 24.19 -24.90 2.06
N PRO A 349 22.90 -24.75 1.73
CA PRO A 349 22.23 -23.46 1.83
C PRO A 349 21.94 -23.10 3.29
N PHE A 350 21.71 -21.81 3.53
CA PHE A 350 21.30 -21.30 4.84
C PHE A 350 20.10 -22.09 5.41
N GLY A 351 20.19 -22.43 6.70
CA GLY A 351 19.21 -23.31 7.38
C GLY A 351 19.47 -24.81 7.23
N CYS A 352 20.42 -25.22 6.39
CA CYS A 352 20.87 -26.61 6.20
C CYS A 352 22.37 -26.84 6.42
N VAL A 353 23.09 -25.79 6.79
CA VAL A 353 24.52 -25.85 7.11
C VAL A 353 24.77 -26.53 8.46
N ALA A 354 25.89 -27.23 8.57
CA ALA A 354 26.47 -27.71 9.82
C ALA A 354 27.23 -26.57 10.53
N ASP A 355 27.88 -26.87 11.66
CA ASP A 355 28.62 -25.88 12.48
C ASP A 355 29.82 -25.26 11.76
N ASP A 356 30.26 -25.85 10.65
CA ASP A 356 31.30 -25.33 9.76
C ASP A 356 30.75 -24.41 8.65
N PHE A 357 29.46 -24.08 8.71
CA PHE A 357 28.71 -23.15 7.83
C PHE A 357 28.79 -23.45 6.32
N THR A 358 29.35 -24.60 5.95
CA THR A 358 29.63 -24.97 4.56
C THR A 358 29.15 -26.37 4.25
N SER A 359 29.33 -27.31 5.18
CA SER A 359 28.89 -28.70 5.02
C SER A 359 27.40 -28.83 5.28
N TRP A 360 26.80 -29.86 4.68
CA TRP A 360 25.43 -30.27 4.96
C TRP A 360 25.33 -30.93 6.33
N LYS A 361 24.37 -30.47 7.14
CA LYS A 361 24.01 -31.17 8.39
C LYS A 361 23.35 -32.54 8.16
#